data_AF-A0A944FMZ1-F1
#
_entry.id   AF-A0A944FMZ1-F1
#
_cell.length_a   1.000
_cell.length_b   1.000
_cell.length_c   1.000
_cell.angle_alpha   90.00
_cell.angle_beta   90.00
_cell.angle_gamma   90.00
#
_symmetry.space_group_name_H-M   'P 1'
#
loop_
_entity.id
_entity.type
_entity.pdbx_description
1 polymer ?
#
loop_
_entity_poly.entity_id
_entity_poly.type
_entity_poly.pdbx_seq_one_letter_code
_entity_poly.pdbx_strand_id
1 'polypeptide(L)'
;MDADVIVVGAGLAGLVAAHELTGRGRRVALVDQENAANLGGQAFWSFGGLFLVDSPEQRRLGVKDSFELAWNDWQGSAGFDRLDDEDSWAVRWARAYVEFAAGEKRSWLDGHGIKLLPNVGWAERGDLRADGHGNSVPRFHIAWGTGTGVVEPFARYAKQAVRDGLLTFHHRHRVDELIIEGGTARGVRGTVLAEDSSPRGVASNRDRTGDFELTAQAVIVTSGGIGADHDIVRRYWPERLGTPPAQMVTGVPAYVDGRMLDISEAAGVRLVNRDRMWHYTEGLRNWDPVWPGHGIRILPGPSPMWFDALGRRLPDPCLPGYDTLGTLRHLRTDEDIAPYDHSWFILTRKIVEKEFALSGSEQNPDITAKDRAAFLRERVVGKGAPGPVAAFVREGADFVTAPTLEQLVDRMNGLTDKPLLDAAAVRRQIEARDLQVANPYSKDAQIQGIRNARRYLSDRISRVASPHRILDPAAGPLIGVKLHILTRKTLGGIQTDLDSRALGADGTPVEGLYAAGEVAGFGGGGVHGYNALEGTFLGGCLFSGRAAGRAAARQTA
;
A
#
# COMPACT_ATOMS: atom_id res chain seq x y z
N MET A 1 7.43 -12.43 -34.88
CA MET A 1 6.76 -12.44 -33.56
C MET A 1 7.60 -13.24 -32.60
N ASP A 2 8.21 -12.52 -31.68
CA ASP A 2 9.13 -13.04 -30.67
C ASP A 2 8.38 -13.79 -29.56
N ALA A 3 7.13 -13.38 -29.30
CA ALA A 3 6.20 -14.02 -28.38
C ALA A 3 4.76 -13.92 -28.91
N ASP A 4 3.83 -14.63 -28.27
CA ASP A 4 2.40 -14.42 -28.51
C ASP A 4 1.93 -13.16 -27.75
N VAL A 5 2.45 -12.96 -26.53
CA VAL A 5 2.17 -11.80 -25.68
C VAL A 5 3.44 -11.26 -25.01
N ILE A 6 3.59 -9.93 -24.99
CA ILE A 6 4.62 -9.24 -24.20
C ILE A 6 4.00 -8.74 -22.89
N VAL A 7 4.66 -8.98 -21.76
CA VAL A 7 4.29 -8.44 -20.45
C VAL A 7 5.38 -7.48 -19.99
N VAL A 8 5.02 -6.20 -19.81
CA VAL A 8 5.94 -5.15 -19.36
C VAL A 8 5.81 -5.00 -17.84
N GLY A 9 6.85 -5.38 -17.11
CA GLY A 9 6.93 -5.36 -15.65
C GLY A 9 6.80 -6.76 -15.02
N ALA A 10 7.78 -7.14 -14.21
CA ALA A 10 7.83 -8.38 -13.43
C ALA A 10 7.24 -8.22 -12.02
N GLY A 11 6.34 -7.26 -11.84
CA GLY A 11 5.55 -7.10 -10.61
C GLY A 11 4.50 -8.20 -10.43
N LEU A 12 3.75 -8.15 -9.31
CA LEU A 12 2.71 -9.15 -9.04
C LEU A 12 1.67 -9.26 -10.16
N ALA A 13 1.16 -8.15 -10.69
CA ALA A 13 0.16 -8.18 -11.77
C ALA A 13 0.71 -8.84 -13.04
N GLY A 14 1.95 -8.52 -13.43
CA GLY A 14 2.62 -9.11 -14.59
C GLY A 14 2.88 -10.61 -14.41
N LEU A 15 3.32 -11.04 -13.23
CA LEU A 15 3.53 -12.47 -12.94
C LEU A 15 2.22 -13.27 -12.94
N VAL A 16 1.11 -12.68 -12.47
CA VAL A 16 -0.22 -13.31 -12.54
C VAL A 16 -0.70 -13.40 -13.98
N ALA A 17 -0.55 -12.33 -14.76
CA ALA A 17 -0.91 -12.33 -16.18
C ALA A 17 -0.12 -13.38 -16.96
N ALA A 18 1.20 -13.43 -16.74
CA ALA A 18 2.08 -14.44 -17.33
C ALA A 18 1.64 -15.86 -16.95
N HIS A 19 1.28 -16.11 -15.69
CA HIS A 19 0.76 -17.42 -15.27
C HIS A 19 -0.53 -17.82 -16.00
N GLU A 20 -1.49 -16.91 -16.15
CA GLU A 20 -2.73 -17.20 -16.89
C GLU A 20 -2.46 -17.42 -18.39
N LEU A 21 -1.49 -16.72 -18.98
CA LEU A 21 -1.07 -16.89 -20.38
C LEU A 21 -0.38 -18.24 -20.60
N THR A 22 0.67 -18.54 -19.83
CA THR A 22 1.47 -19.76 -20.01
C THR A 22 0.67 -21.01 -19.62
N GLY A 23 -0.23 -20.91 -18.63
CA GLY A 23 -1.18 -21.99 -18.30
C GLY A 23 -2.16 -22.32 -19.42
N ARG A 24 -2.26 -21.47 -20.45
CA ARG A 24 -3.04 -21.67 -21.68
C ARG A 24 -2.15 -21.87 -22.92
N GLY A 25 -0.88 -22.18 -22.73
CA GLY A 25 0.06 -22.52 -23.80
C GLY A 25 0.60 -21.34 -24.62
N ARG A 26 0.38 -20.09 -24.18
CA ARG A 26 0.91 -18.91 -24.88
C ARG A 26 2.37 -18.68 -24.53
N ARG A 27 3.18 -18.30 -25.52
CA ARG A 27 4.57 -17.88 -25.35
C ARG A 27 4.61 -16.42 -24.89
N VAL A 28 5.33 -16.16 -23.80
CA VAL A 28 5.38 -14.86 -23.13
C VAL A 28 6.81 -14.31 -23.14
N ALA A 29 6.97 -13.06 -23.58
CA ALA A 29 8.17 -12.27 -23.32
C ALA A 29 7.90 -11.35 -22.12
N LEU A 30 8.56 -11.58 -20.99
CA LEU A 30 8.41 -10.76 -19.79
C LEU A 30 9.58 -9.79 -19.68
N VAL A 31 9.29 -8.49 -19.83
CA VAL A 31 10.29 -7.41 -19.96
C VAL A 31 10.35 -6.59 -18.68
N ASP A 32 11.53 -6.40 -18.10
CA ASP A 32 11.71 -5.57 -16.91
C ASP A 32 13.05 -4.81 -16.95
N GLN A 33 13.03 -3.56 -16.49
CA GLN A 33 14.25 -2.75 -16.37
C GLN A 33 15.17 -3.26 -15.25
N GLU A 34 14.63 -3.95 -14.26
CA GLU A 34 15.39 -4.50 -13.14
C GLU A 34 15.97 -5.91 -13.43
N ASN A 35 16.96 -6.26 -12.64
CA ASN A 35 17.58 -7.59 -12.64
C ASN A 35 16.65 -8.67 -12.07
N ALA A 36 17.05 -9.94 -12.22
CA ALA A 36 16.30 -11.09 -11.73
C ALA A 36 16.05 -11.09 -10.20
N ALA A 37 16.87 -10.37 -9.43
CA ALA A 37 16.69 -10.27 -7.99
C ALA A 37 15.42 -9.50 -7.61
N ASN A 38 14.80 -8.75 -8.52
CA ASN A 38 13.64 -7.91 -8.25
C ASN A 38 12.27 -8.51 -8.65
N LEU A 39 12.20 -9.78 -9.06
CA LEU A 39 10.92 -10.45 -9.38
C LEU A 39 9.87 -10.27 -8.28
N GLY A 40 8.68 -9.78 -8.64
CA GLY A 40 7.61 -9.37 -7.73
C GLY A 40 7.49 -7.86 -7.53
N GLY A 41 8.52 -7.10 -7.91
CA GLY A 41 8.58 -5.64 -7.78
C GLY A 41 8.22 -5.17 -6.36
N GLN A 42 7.52 -4.04 -6.27
CA GLN A 42 7.10 -3.50 -4.97
C GLN A 42 6.11 -4.37 -4.18
N ALA A 43 5.43 -5.34 -4.80
CA ALA A 43 4.52 -6.23 -4.07
C ALA A 43 5.27 -7.17 -3.11
N PHE A 44 6.53 -7.49 -3.42
CA PHE A 44 7.41 -8.27 -2.55
C PHE A 44 7.59 -7.64 -1.17
N TRP A 45 7.68 -6.30 -1.12
CA TRP A 45 7.91 -5.51 0.09
C TRP A 45 6.65 -5.27 0.92
N SER A 46 5.48 -5.72 0.45
CA SER A 46 4.21 -5.50 1.15
C SER A 46 4.09 -6.33 2.42
N PHE A 47 3.37 -5.82 3.43
CA PHE A 47 2.96 -6.61 4.59
C PHE A 47 2.02 -7.79 4.25
N GLY A 48 1.48 -7.86 3.03
CA GLY A 48 0.70 -9.03 2.57
C GLY A 48 -0.79 -8.96 2.87
N GLY A 49 -1.32 -7.76 3.12
CA GLY A 49 -2.74 -7.54 3.36
C GLY A 49 -3.62 -7.85 2.14
N LEU A 50 -4.71 -8.58 2.36
CA LEU A 50 -5.69 -9.01 1.37
C LEU A 50 -7.11 -8.77 1.90
N PHE A 51 -7.90 -8.02 1.13
CA PHE A 51 -9.31 -7.75 1.40
C PHE A 51 -10.16 -8.99 1.07
N LEU A 52 -10.90 -9.52 2.04
CA LEU A 52 -11.87 -10.59 1.85
C LEU A 52 -13.17 -10.21 2.56
N VAL A 53 -14.28 -10.72 2.03
CA VAL A 53 -15.63 -10.43 2.54
C VAL A 53 -16.26 -11.74 2.98
N ASP A 54 -16.85 -11.74 4.18
CA ASP A 54 -17.53 -12.88 4.80
C ASP A 54 -16.72 -14.21 4.76
N SER A 55 -15.42 -14.11 5.01
CA SER A 55 -14.49 -15.23 5.00
C SER A 55 -14.72 -16.22 6.15
N PRO A 56 -14.29 -17.49 6.01
CA PRO A 56 -14.27 -18.44 7.13
C PRO A 56 -13.52 -17.92 8.36
N GLU A 57 -12.44 -17.17 8.15
CA GLU A 57 -11.63 -16.53 9.20
C GLU A 57 -12.44 -15.46 9.96
N GLN A 58 -13.18 -14.61 9.23
CA GLN A 58 -14.09 -13.62 9.83
C GLN A 58 -15.19 -14.29 10.66
N ARG A 59 -15.87 -15.30 10.09
CA ARG A 59 -16.96 -16.02 10.76
C ARG A 59 -16.48 -16.73 12.04
N ARG A 60 -15.28 -17.32 12.02
CA ARG A 60 -14.65 -17.95 13.19
C ARG A 60 -14.39 -16.95 14.32
N LEU A 61 -14.14 -15.69 13.99
CA LEU A 61 -13.93 -14.60 14.95
C LEU A 61 -15.23 -13.88 15.34
N GLY A 62 -16.39 -14.41 14.91
CA GLY A 62 -17.71 -13.85 15.21
C GLY A 62 -18.07 -12.60 14.41
N VAL A 63 -17.27 -12.24 13.39
CA VAL A 63 -17.55 -11.11 12.51
C VAL A 63 -18.72 -11.47 11.60
N LYS A 64 -19.69 -10.56 11.51
CA LYS A 64 -20.84 -10.65 10.59
C LYS A 64 -20.58 -9.67 9.46
N ASP A 65 -20.35 -10.21 8.27
CA ASP A 65 -20.00 -9.46 7.09
C ASP A 65 -20.88 -9.90 5.91
N SER A 66 -20.97 -9.07 4.88
CA SER A 66 -21.72 -9.38 3.65
C SER A 66 -21.20 -8.55 2.48
N PHE A 67 -21.57 -8.96 1.27
CA PHE A 67 -21.30 -8.19 0.06
C PHE A 67 -21.85 -6.76 0.16
N GLU A 68 -23.08 -6.60 0.64
CA GLU A 68 -23.77 -5.31 0.74
C GLU A 68 -23.06 -4.38 1.70
N LEU A 69 -22.61 -4.89 2.86
CA LEU A 69 -21.84 -4.09 3.82
C LEU A 69 -20.49 -3.68 3.22
N ALA A 70 -19.77 -4.61 2.60
CA ALA A 70 -18.50 -4.31 1.95
C ALA A 70 -18.65 -3.33 0.78
N TRP A 71 -19.74 -3.42 0.02
CA TRP A 71 -20.04 -2.52 -1.08
C TRP A 71 -20.44 -1.12 -0.60
N ASN A 72 -21.18 -1.01 0.51
CA ASN A 72 -21.43 0.27 1.16
C ASN A 72 -20.12 0.96 1.58
N ASP A 73 -19.26 0.23 2.30
CA ASP A 73 -17.97 0.73 2.77
C ASP A 73 -17.05 1.13 1.59
N TRP A 74 -17.09 0.38 0.49
CA TRP A 74 -16.34 0.71 -0.72
C TRP A 74 -16.84 2.01 -1.35
N GLN A 75 -18.16 2.18 -1.51
CA GLN A 75 -18.73 3.39 -2.08
C GLN A 75 -18.45 4.62 -1.20
N GLY A 76 -18.61 4.51 0.11
CA GLY A 76 -18.33 5.59 1.07
C GLY A 76 -16.85 6.00 1.07
N SER A 77 -15.94 5.04 0.90
CA SER A 77 -14.51 5.33 0.76
C SER A 77 -14.16 5.92 -0.60
N ALA A 78 -14.62 5.29 -1.67
CA ALA A 78 -14.24 5.65 -3.02
C ALA A 78 -14.78 7.03 -3.41
N GLY A 79 -16.02 7.36 -3.04
CA GLY A 79 -16.61 8.67 -3.31
C GLY A 79 -16.60 9.03 -4.81
N PHE A 80 -16.90 8.06 -5.68
CA PHE A 80 -16.92 8.27 -7.14
C PHE A 80 -17.84 9.44 -7.51
N ASP A 81 -17.32 10.42 -8.23
CA ASP A 81 -18.00 11.66 -8.55
C ASP A 81 -17.84 12.08 -10.03
N ARG A 82 -17.00 11.38 -10.81
CA ARG A 82 -16.77 11.63 -12.24
C ARG A 82 -17.41 10.53 -13.10
N LEU A 83 -18.64 10.11 -12.77
CA LEU A 83 -19.29 8.93 -13.36
C LEU A 83 -19.60 9.06 -14.86
N ASP A 84 -19.81 10.28 -15.34
CA ASP A 84 -20.08 10.56 -16.76
C ASP A 84 -18.83 10.45 -17.64
N ASP A 85 -17.65 10.28 -17.04
CA ASP A 85 -16.38 10.17 -17.75
C ASP A 85 -15.43 9.16 -17.05
N GLU A 86 -14.56 9.66 -16.17
CA GLU A 86 -13.41 8.93 -15.63
C GLU A 86 -13.79 7.72 -14.76
N ASP A 87 -14.90 7.79 -14.03
CA ASP A 87 -15.28 6.80 -13.01
C ASP A 87 -16.22 5.69 -13.50
N SER A 88 -16.72 5.80 -14.74
CA SER A 88 -17.65 4.84 -15.32
C SER A 88 -17.12 3.39 -15.28
N TRP A 89 -15.82 3.20 -15.56
CA TRP A 89 -15.14 1.91 -15.43
C TRP A 89 -14.64 1.62 -14.02
N ALA A 90 -14.23 2.65 -13.27
CA ALA A 90 -13.77 2.51 -11.90
C ALA A 90 -14.82 1.84 -11.00
N VAL A 91 -16.08 2.28 -11.07
CA VAL A 91 -17.18 1.71 -10.27
C VAL A 91 -17.52 0.27 -10.68
N ARG A 92 -17.41 -0.07 -11.97
CA ARG A 92 -17.64 -1.43 -12.48
C ARG A 92 -16.56 -2.38 -11.98
N TRP A 93 -15.29 -1.95 -12.08
CA TRP A 93 -14.15 -2.67 -11.53
C TRP A 93 -14.27 -2.85 -10.02
N ALA A 94 -14.70 -1.81 -9.29
CA ALA A 94 -14.86 -1.84 -7.86
C ALA A 94 -15.88 -2.90 -7.46
N ARG A 95 -17.05 -2.89 -8.11
CA ARG A 95 -18.09 -3.87 -7.84
C ARG A 95 -17.62 -5.28 -8.14
N ALA A 96 -17.02 -5.51 -9.31
CA ALA A 96 -16.49 -6.81 -9.71
C ALA A 96 -15.41 -7.31 -8.73
N TYR A 97 -14.58 -6.41 -8.19
CA TYR A 97 -13.59 -6.76 -7.19
C TYR A 97 -14.23 -7.18 -5.86
N VAL A 98 -15.26 -6.48 -5.38
CA VAL A 98 -15.97 -6.84 -4.15
C VAL A 98 -16.72 -8.17 -4.34
N GLU A 99 -17.32 -8.41 -5.51
CA GLU A 99 -17.92 -9.70 -5.86
C GLU A 99 -16.87 -10.82 -5.86
N PHE A 100 -15.69 -10.59 -6.43
CA PHE A 100 -14.56 -11.53 -6.36
C PHE A 100 -14.14 -11.79 -4.91
N ALA A 101 -14.02 -10.75 -4.09
CA ALA A 101 -13.60 -10.83 -2.69
C ALA A 101 -14.62 -11.54 -1.77
N ALA A 102 -15.91 -11.41 -2.08
CA ALA A 102 -17.01 -12.10 -1.40
C ALA A 102 -17.24 -13.54 -1.91
N GLY A 103 -16.81 -13.81 -3.14
CA GLY A 103 -16.95 -15.10 -3.79
C GLY A 103 -15.65 -15.90 -3.82
N GLU A 104 -15.14 -16.12 -5.03
CA GLU A 104 -14.09 -17.11 -5.31
C GLU A 104 -12.68 -16.72 -4.84
N LYS A 105 -12.41 -15.46 -4.42
CA LYS A 105 -11.04 -15.00 -4.12
C LYS A 105 -10.34 -15.88 -3.09
N ARG A 106 -11.01 -16.25 -2.00
CA ARG A 106 -10.38 -17.07 -0.95
C ARG A 106 -9.98 -18.45 -1.46
N SER A 107 -10.86 -19.15 -2.18
CA SER A 107 -10.55 -20.48 -2.73
C SER A 107 -9.52 -20.39 -3.86
N TRP A 108 -9.55 -19.33 -4.66
CA TRP A 108 -8.55 -19.06 -5.69
C TRP A 108 -7.15 -18.84 -5.10
N LEU A 109 -7.02 -18.04 -4.03
CA LEU A 109 -5.77 -17.86 -3.30
C LEU A 109 -5.25 -19.20 -2.74
N ASP A 110 -6.14 -19.99 -2.15
CA ASP A 110 -5.82 -21.30 -1.59
C ASP A 110 -5.32 -22.30 -2.66
N GLY A 111 -5.91 -22.26 -3.86
CA GLY A 111 -5.49 -23.04 -5.03
C GLY A 111 -4.07 -22.73 -5.50
N HIS A 112 -3.59 -21.50 -5.27
CA HIS A 112 -2.20 -21.11 -5.52
C HIS A 112 -1.27 -21.36 -4.32
N GLY A 113 -1.78 -21.95 -3.25
CA GLY A 113 -1.03 -22.23 -2.03
C GLY A 113 -0.82 -21.01 -1.12
N ILE A 114 -1.53 -19.90 -1.37
CA ILE A 114 -1.46 -18.71 -0.53
C ILE A 114 -2.33 -18.95 0.71
N LYS A 115 -1.68 -19.13 1.85
CA LYS A 115 -2.35 -19.31 3.16
C LYS A 115 -2.46 -17.98 3.89
N LEU A 116 -3.49 -17.86 4.72
CA LEU A 116 -3.74 -16.66 5.53
C LEU A 116 -3.43 -16.92 6.99
N LEU A 117 -3.00 -15.88 7.70
CA LEU A 117 -3.00 -15.87 9.15
C LEU A 117 -4.45 -15.99 9.68
N PRO A 118 -4.67 -16.67 10.82
CA PRO A 118 -6.01 -16.88 11.35
C PRO A 118 -6.65 -15.60 11.90
N ASN A 119 -5.85 -14.59 12.24
CA ASN A 119 -6.35 -13.31 12.73
C ASN A 119 -6.77 -12.43 11.56
N VAL A 120 -7.94 -11.82 11.68
CA VAL A 120 -8.41 -10.74 10.81
C VAL A 120 -8.25 -9.43 11.58
N GLY A 121 -7.81 -8.38 10.90
CA GLY A 121 -7.49 -7.12 11.55
C GLY A 121 -8.02 -5.90 10.80
N TRP A 122 -7.55 -4.76 11.30
CA TRP A 122 -7.74 -3.43 10.76
C TRP A 122 -6.36 -2.85 10.44
N ALA A 123 -6.22 -2.22 9.28
CA ALA A 123 -5.07 -1.33 9.06
C ALA A 123 -5.46 0.11 9.41
N GLU A 124 -6.70 0.50 9.11
CA GLU A 124 -7.33 1.77 9.40
C GLU A 124 -8.76 1.54 9.93
N ARG A 125 -9.41 2.57 10.48
CA ARG A 125 -10.76 2.48 11.10
C ARG A 125 -11.77 3.44 10.50
N GLY A 126 -11.37 4.18 9.47
CA GLY A 126 -12.24 5.07 8.75
C GLY A 126 -12.43 6.44 9.39
N ASP A 127 -13.36 7.20 8.81
CA ASP A 127 -13.66 8.59 9.16
C ASP A 127 -14.74 8.76 10.23
N LEU A 128 -15.12 7.65 10.90
CA LEU A 128 -16.14 7.58 11.95
C LEU A 128 -17.60 7.73 11.48
N ARG A 129 -17.87 7.79 10.17
CA ARG A 129 -19.24 7.84 9.62
C ARG A 129 -19.66 6.50 9.03
N ALA A 130 -20.96 6.22 9.05
CA ALA A 130 -21.51 4.96 8.52
C ALA A 130 -21.55 4.90 6.98
N ASP A 131 -21.57 6.06 6.34
CA ASP A 131 -21.57 6.27 4.88
C ASP A 131 -20.25 6.86 4.37
N GLY A 132 -19.25 6.98 5.26
CA GLY A 132 -17.96 7.60 4.99
C GLY A 132 -16.86 6.61 4.65
N HIS A 133 -15.62 7.08 4.76
CA HIS A 133 -14.44 6.27 4.50
C HIS A 133 -14.24 5.21 5.59
N GLY A 134 -13.83 4.00 5.18
CA GLY A 134 -13.34 2.94 6.05
C GLY A 134 -14.20 1.68 6.02
N ASN A 135 -13.64 0.61 6.59
CA ASN A 135 -14.37 -0.64 6.77
C ASN A 135 -15.32 -0.56 7.99
N SER A 136 -16.51 -1.14 7.90
CA SER A 136 -17.44 -1.30 9.03
C SER A 136 -17.06 -2.49 9.93
N VAL A 137 -16.37 -3.49 9.38
CA VAL A 137 -15.88 -4.70 10.07
C VAL A 137 -14.47 -5.06 9.59
N PRO A 138 -13.65 -5.79 10.36
CA PRO A 138 -12.28 -6.09 9.94
C PRO A 138 -12.27 -6.98 8.68
N ARG A 139 -11.59 -6.52 7.63
CA ARG A 139 -11.40 -7.23 6.34
C ARG A 139 -9.94 -7.37 5.92
N PHE A 140 -9.01 -6.92 6.74
CA PHE A 140 -7.58 -6.99 6.45
C PHE A 140 -7.01 -8.36 6.86
N HIS A 141 -6.86 -9.26 5.89
CA HIS A 141 -6.28 -10.59 6.08
C HIS A 141 -4.81 -10.59 5.67
N ILE A 142 -3.91 -11.14 6.50
CA ILE A 142 -2.48 -11.15 6.19
C ILE A 142 -2.10 -12.51 5.62
N ALA A 143 -1.45 -12.53 4.45
CA ALA A 143 -0.87 -13.75 3.89
C ALA A 143 0.31 -14.26 4.74
N TRP A 144 0.39 -15.57 4.93
CA TRP A 144 1.55 -16.21 5.54
C TRP A 144 2.76 -16.11 4.60
N GLY A 145 3.82 -15.46 5.06
CA GLY A 145 4.91 -14.98 4.21
C GLY A 145 4.76 -13.53 3.75
N THR A 146 3.78 -12.77 4.24
CA THR A 146 3.53 -11.37 3.83
C THR A 146 3.42 -11.21 2.30
N GLY A 147 3.84 -10.08 1.73
CA GLY A 147 3.88 -9.85 0.28
C GLY A 147 4.76 -10.86 -0.46
N THR A 148 5.83 -11.35 0.18
CA THR A 148 6.69 -12.38 -0.42
C THR A 148 5.93 -13.69 -0.66
N GLY A 149 5.07 -14.09 0.28
CA GLY A 149 4.24 -15.28 0.19
C GLY A 149 3.12 -15.16 -0.85
N VAL A 150 2.67 -13.93 -1.14
CA VAL A 150 1.72 -13.66 -2.24
C VAL A 150 2.41 -13.75 -3.60
N VAL A 151 3.64 -13.23 -3.72
CA VAL A 151 4.42 -13.24 -4.97
C VAL A 151 4.98 -14.62 -5.31
N GLU A 152 5.40 -15.37 -4.29
CA GLU A 152 6.17 -16.61 -4.43
C GLU A 152 5.55 -17.63 -5.41
N PRO A 153 4.24 -17.94 -5.39
CA PRO A 153 3.66 -18.89 -6.32
C PRO A 153 3.83 -18.46 -7.78
N PHE A 154 3.55 -17.20 -8.09
CA PHE A 154 3.61 -16.69 -9.45
C PHE A 154 5.04 -16.54 -9.96
N ALA A 155 5.99 -16.18 -9.08
CA ALA A 155 7.41 -16.23 -9.42
C ALA A 155 7.88 -17.66 -9.73
N ARG A 156 7.39 -18.66 -8.99
CA ARG A 156 7.68 -20.08 -9.25
C ARG A 156 7.08 -20.55 -10.58
N TYR A 157 5.84 -20.16 -10.87
CA TYR A 157 5.18 -20.49 -12.14
C TYR A 157 5.91 -19.88 -13.33
N ALA A 158 6.33 -18.62 -13.25
CA ALA A 158 7.11 -17.98 -14.31
C ALA A 158 8.44 -18.70 -14.54
N LYS A 159 9.18 -19.06 -13.48
CA LYS A 159 10.41 -19.85 -13.59
C LYS A 159 10.19 -21.25 -14.16
N GLN A 160 9.04 -21.88 -13.88
CA GLN A 160 8.67 -23.15 -14.48
C GLN A 160 8.36 -22.98 -15.97
N ALA A 161 7.59 -21.96 -16.34
CA ALA A 161 7.29 -21.66 -17.74
C ALA A 161 8.54 -21.38 -18.59
N VAL A 162 9.62 -20.83 -18.01
CA VAL A 162 10.93 -20.75 -18.67
C VAL A 162 11.48 -22.12 -19.00
N ARG A 163 11.45 -23.06 -18.05
CA ARG A 163 11.89 -24.44 -18.27
C ARG A 163 11.04 -25.16 -19.32
N ASP A 164 9.76 -24.82 -19.38
CA ASP A 164 8.82 -25.39 -20.34
C ASP A 164 8.88 -24.71 -21.73
N GLY A 165 9.74 -23.70 -21.91
CA GLY A 165 9.88 -22.96 -23.17
C GLY A 165 8.72 -22.01 -23.49
N LEU A 166 7.86 -21.71 -22.51
CA LEU A 166 6.69 -20.84 -22.66
C LEU A 166 6.94 -19.40 -22.20
N LEU A 167 8.02 -19.12 -21.46
CA LEU A 167 8.34 -17.78 -21.00
C LEU A 167 9.81 -17.44 -21.19
N THR A 168 10.11 -16.24 -21.69
CA THR A 168 11.46 -15.67 -21.72
C THR A 168 11.51 -14.41 -20.88
N PHE A 169 12.47 -14.33 -19.96
CA PHE A 169 12.74 -13.10 -19.20
C PHE A 169 13.70 -12.20 -19.97
N HIS A 170 13.30 -10.95 -20.20
CA HIS A 170 14.14 -9.87 -20.69
C HIS A 170 14.43 -8.92 -19.52
N HIS A 171 15.35 -9.33 -18.65
CA HIS A 171 15.87 -8.47 -17.59
C HIS A 171 16.75 -7.37 -18.17
N ARG A 172 16.89 -6.25 -17.46
CA ARG A 172 17.70 -5.11 -17.92
C ARG A 172 17.23 -4.57 -19.28
N HIS A 173 15.94 -4.71 -19.60
CA HIS A 173 15.33 -4.16 -20.80
C HIS A 173 14.31 -3.10 -20.37
N ARG A 174 14.63 -1.83 -20.64
CA ARG A 174 13.81 -0.69 -20.27
C ARG A 174 12.99 -0.26 -21.49
N VAL A 175 11.68 -0.54 -21.46
CA VAL A 175 10.74 -0.16 -22.54
C VAL A 175 10.64 1.35 -22.64
N ASP A 176 11.01 1.92 -23.79
CA ASP A 176 10.93 3.36 -24.09
C ASP A 176 9.72 3.70 -24.99
N GLU A 177 9.13 2.72 -25.68
CA GLU A 177 7.98 2.94 -26.57
C GLU A 177 7.10 1.68 -26.75
N LEU A 178 5.79 1.91 -26.90
CA LEU A 178 4.83 0.92 -27.37
C LEU A 178 4.68 1.04 -28.89
N ILE A 179 4.83 -0.07 -29.61
CA ILE A 179 4.74 -0.08 -31.07
C ILE A 179 3.27 -0.24 -31.46
N ILE A 180 2.69 0.80 -32.06
CA ILE A 180 1.31 0.81 -32.56
C ILE A 180 1.34 0.80 -34.10
N GLU A 181 0.77 -0.24 -34.70
CA GLU A 181 0.66 -0.40 -36.16
C GLU A 181 -0.82 -0.55 -36.54
N GLY A 182 -1.32 0.35 -37.39
CA GLY A 182 -2.72 0.33 -37.81
C GLY A 182 -3.72 0.42 -36.65
N GLY A 183 -3.34 1.07 -35.54
CA GLY A 183 -4.15 1.17 -34.32
C GLY A 183 -4.09 -0.04 -33.39
N THR A 184 -3.25 -1.03 -33.69
CA THR A 184 -3.04 -2.23 -32.85
C THR A 184 -1.67 -2.18 -32.19
N ALA A 185 -1.60 -2.50 -30.89
CA ALA A 185 -0.33 -2.70 -30.21
C ALA A 185 0.33 -4.01 -30.67
N ARG A 186 1.51 -3.89 -31.29
CA ARG A 186 2.26 -5.01 -31.89
C ARG A 186 3.58 -5.32 -31.21
N GLY A 187 4.00 -4.51 -30.24
CA GLY A 187 5.29 -4.72 -29.61
C GLY A 187 5.74 -3.61 -28.69
N VAL A 188 6.99 -3.71 -28.29
CA VAL A 188 7.71 -2.70 -27.52
C VAL A 188 9.10 -2.53 -28.09
N ARG A 189 9.66 -1.32 -27.95
CA ARG A 189 11.09 -1.09 -28.15
C ARG A 189 11.66 -0.26 -27.02
N GLY A 190 12.97 -0.32 -26.86
CA GLY A 190 13.66 0.50 -25.88
C GLY A 190 15.12 0.14 -25.70
N THR A 191 15.61 0.43 -24.51
CA THR A 191 17.02 0.38 -24.16
C THR A 191 17.39 -0.91 -23.44
N VAL A 192 18.46 -1.57 -23.88
CA VAL A 192 19.16 -2.59 -23.09
C VAL A 192 20.10 -1.89 -22.12
N LEU A 193 19.95 -2.18 -20.84
CA LEU A 193 20.76 -1.64 -19.75
C LEU A 193 21.95 -2.55 -19.46
N ALA A 194 23.03 -2.00 -18.92
CA ALA A 194 24.15 -2.77 -18.43
C ALA A 194 23.70 -3.73 -17.31
N GLU A 195 24.34 -4.90 -17.27
CA GLU A 195 24.12 -5.88 -16.21
C GLU A 195 24.35 -5.27 -14.84
N ASP A 196 23.56 -5.73 -13.87
CA ASP A 196 23.59 -5.20 -12.52
C ASP A 196 23.27 -6.30 -11.51
N SER A 197 24.19 -6.57 -10.59
CA SER A 197 24.04 -7.58 -9.54
C SER A 197 23.58 -6.99 -8.20
N SER A 198 23.08 -5.76 -8.18
CA SER A 198 22.60 -5.10 -6.96
C SER A 198 21.55 -5.95 -6.27
N PRO A 199 21.57 -6.00 -4.93
CA PRO A 199 20.53 -6.67 -4.16
C PRO A 199 19.14 -6.12 -4.49
N ARG A 200 18.12 -6.93 -4.23
CA ARG A 200 16.72 -6.55 -4.42
C ARG A 200 16.42 -5.19 -3.75
N GLY A 201 15.72 -4.32 -4.46
CA GLY A 201 15.29 -3.01 -3.97
C GLY A 201 16.36 -1.92 -4.02
N VAL A 202 17.65 -2.28 -4.04
CA VAL A 202 18.75 -1.32 -4.25
C VAL A 202 18.67 -0.77 -5.67
N ALA A 203 18.90 0.53 -5.83
CA ALA A 203 18.87 1.18 -7.12
C ALA A 203 19.96 0.57 -8.04
N SER A 204 19.53 -0.02 -9.16
CA SER A 204 20.41 -0.52 -10.20
C SER A 204 20.79 0.57 -11.19
N ASN A 205 21.88 0.38 -11.94
CA ASN A 205 22.34 1.35 -12.95
C ASN A 205 21.29 1.57 -14.06
N ARG A 206 21.46 2.65 -14.83
CA ARG A 206 20.66 2.99 -16.02
C ARG A 206 21.54 3.17 -17.25
N ASP A 207 22.72 2.53 -17.25
CA ASP A 207 23.73 2.68 -18.28
C ASP A 207 23.28 1.92 -19.54
N ARG A 208 23.20 2.62 -20.68
CA ARG A 208 22.77 2.02 -21.95
C ARG A 208 23.90 1.18 -22.56
N THR A 209 23.57 -0.04 -22.99
CA THR A 209 24.48 -0.94 -23.72
C THR A 209 23.99 -1.28 -25.13
N GLY A 210 22.72 -1.03 -25.43
CA GLY A 210 22.14 -1.24 -26.76
C GLY A 210 20.67 -0.89 -26.79
N ASP A 211 20.02 -1.25 -27.90
CA ASP A 211 18.58 -1.13 -28.09
C ASP A 211 17.97 -2.51 -28.32
N PHE A 212 16.67 -2.64 -28.07
CA PHE A 212 15.90 -3.84 -28.36
C PHE A 212 14.55 -3.48 -28.97
N GLU A 213 14.00 -4.45 -29.71
CA GLU A 213 12.64 -4.44 -30.23
C GLU A 213 12.07 -5.85 -30.07
N LEU A 214 10.82 -5.95 -29.60
CA LEU A 214 10.09 -7.20 -29.45
C LEU A 214 8.69 -7.06 -30.03
N THR A 215 8.28 -8.05 -30.81
CA THR A 215 6.97 -8.10 -31.48
C THR A 215 6.10 -9.23 -30.95
N ALA A 216 4.80 -8.96 -30.76
CA ALA A 216 3.81 -9.91 -30.30
C ALA A 216 2.40 -9.57 -30.81
N GLN A 217 1.44 -10.48 -30.58
CA GLN A 217 0.04 -10.24 -30.92
C GLN A 217 -0.65 -9.29 -29.93
N ALA A 218 -0.16 -9.23 -28.69
CA ALA A 218 -0.65 -8.33 -27.66
C ALA A 218 0.46 -7.89 -26.68
N VAL A 219 0.25 -6.76 -26.00
CA VAL A 219 1.10 -6.19 -24.97
C VAL A 219 0.29 -5.93 -23.69
N ILE A 220 0.82 -6.33 -22.53
CA ILE A 220 0.22 -6.07 -21.21
C ILE A 220 1.17 -5.19 -20.38
N VAL A 221 0.73 -3.99 -20.01
CA VAL A 221 1.50 -3.04 -19.18
C VAL A 221 1.19 -3.25 -17.69
N THR A 222 2.21 -3.53 -16.89
CA THR A 222 2.10 -3.84 -15.43
C THR A 222 3.22 -3.21 -14.59
N SER A 223 3.68 -2.03 -14.99
CA SER A 223 4.91 -1.36 -14.52
C SER A 223 4.85 -0.71 -13.12
N GLY A 224 3.69 -0.69 -12.46
CA GLY A 224 3.54 -0.03 -11.16
C GLY A 224 3.10 1.44 -11.27
N GLY A 225 3.22 2.19 -10.16
CA GLY A 225 2.82 3.60 -10.07
C GLY A 225 4.02 4.55 -10.03
N ILE A 226 3.80 5.74 -9.47
CA ILE A 226 4.78 6.86 -9.45
C ILE A 226 5.53 7.03 -8.12
N GLY A 227 5.28 6.17 -7.12
CA GLY A 227 5.58 6.46 -5.72
C GLY A 227 7.06 6.76 -5.39
N ALA A 228 8.01 6.38 -6.25
CA ALA A 228 9.43 6.69 -6.06
C ALA A 228 9.84 8.05 -6.62
N ASP A 229 9.04 8.65 -7.51
CA ASP A 229 9.33 9.92 -8.15
C ASP A 229 8.55 11.04 -7.46
N HIS A 230 9.21 11.74 -6.54
CA HIS A 230 8.61 12.84 -5.79
C HIS A 230 8.25 14.05 -6.67
N ASP A 231 8.90 14.23 -7.83
CA ASP A 231 8.60 15.35 -8.72
C ASP A 231 7.32 15.09 -9.50
N ILE A 232 7.10 13.85 -9.94
CA ILE A 232 5.83 13.42 -10.53
C ILE A 232 4.71 13.43 -9.48
N VAL A 233 4.98 12.98 -8.24
CA VAL A 233 4.01 13.08 -7.13
C VAL A 233 3.59 14.54 -6.92
N ARG A 234 4.54 15.49 -6.89
CA ARG A 234 4.21 16.91 -6.73
C ARG A 234 3.49 17.49 -7.95
N ARG A 235 3.86 17.09 -9.16
CA ARG A 235 3.20 17.51 -10.41
C ARG A 235 1.72 17.18 -10.40
N TYR A 236 1.35 16.00 -9.90
CA TYR A 236 -0.04 15.54 -9.85
C TYR A 236 -0.68 15.69 -8.47
N TRP A 237 -0.06 16.45 -7.56
CA TRP A 237 -0.61 16.63 -6.22
C TRP A 237 -1.99 17.27 -6.29
N PRO A 238 -3.03 16.64 -5.74
CA PRO A 238 -4.39 17.14 -5.89
C PRO A 238 -4.60 18.38 -5.04
N GLU A 239 -5.25 19.39 -5.63
CA GLU A 239 -5.62 20.62 -4.94
C GLU A 239 -6.44 20.35 -3.66
N ARG A 240 -7.31 19.34 -3.67
CA ARG A 240 -8.10 18.89 -2.50
C ARG A 240 -7.27 18.34 -1.33
N LEU A 241 -5.97 18.12 -1.50
CA LEU A 241 -5.03 17.77 -0.42
C LEU A 241 -4.14 18.96 -0.03
N GLY A 242 -4.42 20.17 -0.52
CA GLY A 242 -3.67 21.37 -0.18
C GLY A 242 -2.25 21.35 -0.73
N THR A 243 -1.31 21.89 0.04
CA THR A 243 0.07 22.08 -0.42
C THR A 243 0.85 20.76 -0.37
N PRO A 244 1.55 20.32 -1.43
CA PRO A 244 2.43 19.14 -1.34
C PRO A 244 3.55 19.35 -0.29
N PRO A 245 3.95 18.32 0.47
CA PRO A 245 5.08 18.43 1.38
C PRO A 245 6.39 18.76 0.64
N ALA A 246 7.23 19.61 1.24
CA ALA A 246 8.55 19.88 0.68
C ALA A 246 9.46 18.65 0.85
N GLN A 247 9.40 18.00 2.01
CA GLN A 247 10.07 16.74 2.32
C GLN A 247 9.08 15.58 2.43
N MET A 248 9.42 14.45 1.82
CA MET A 248 8.68 13.19 1.90
C MET A 248 9.66 12.04 2.03
N VAL A 249 9.20 10.93 2.61
CA VAL A 249 9.93 9.65 2.61
C VAL A 249 9.30 8.69 1.60
N THR A 250 10.10 7.77 1.06
CA THR A 250 9.74 6.97 -0.11
C THR A 250 9.42 5.53 0.27
N GLY A 251 8.15 5.14 0.14
CA GLY A 251 7.66 3.81 0.55
C GLY A 251 7.78 2.70 -0.49
N VAL A 252 8.48 2.96 -1.60
CA VAL A 252 8.65 2.03 -2.72
C VAL A 252 10.07 2.08 -3.30
N PRO A 253 10.57 0.98 -3.89
CA PRO A 253 11.88 0.99 -4.57
C PRO A 253 11.97 2.01 -5.71
N ALA A 254 13.20 2.44 -6.01
CA ALA A 254 13.51 3.50 -6.98
C ALA A 254 12.96 3.26 -8.40
N TYR A 255 12.74 2.01 -8.79
CA TYR A 255 12.20 1.64 -10.11
C TYR A 255 10.68 1.81 -10.25
N VAL A 256 9.98 2.26 -9.20
CA VAL A 256 8.55 2.61 -9.24
C VAL A 256 8.40 4.07 -9.68
N ASP A 257 8.81 4.33 -10.93
CA ASP A 257 9.07 5.65 -11.50
C ASP A 257 7.92 6.21 -12.34
N GLY A 258 6.86 5.44 -12.58
CA GLY A 258 5.68 5.88 -13.33
C GLY A 258 5.87 6.02 -14.85
N ARG A 259 7.06 5.77 -15.42
CA ARG A 259 7.40 6.11 -16.82
C ARG A 259 6.41 5.61 -17.87
N MET A 260 5.83 4.44 -17.63
CA MET A 260 4.94 3.80 -18.60
C MET A 260 3.60 4.51 -18.72
N LEU A 261 3.20 5.37 -17.76
CA LEU A 261 2.00 6.19 -17.90
C LEU A 261 2.15 7.13 -19.11
N ASP A 262 3.21 7.92 -19.16
CA ASP A 262 3.45 8.86 -20.27
C ASP A 262 3.71 8.12 -21.59
N ILE A 263 4.39 6.97 -21.57
CA ILE A 263 4.60 6.12 -22.76
C ILE A 263 3.26 5.57 -23.29
N SER A 264 2.38 5.12 -22.39
CA SER A 264 1.04 4.65 -22.77
C SER A 264 0.18 5.78 -23.32
N GLU A 265 0.19 6.96 -22.70
CA GLU A 265 -0.51 8.13 -23.23
C GLU A 265 -0.03 8.50 -24.64
N ALA A 266 1.28 8.52 -24.87
CA ALA A 266 1.85 8.78 -26.19
C ALA A 266 1.43 7.74 -27.25
N ALA A 267 1.10 6.52 -26.81
CA ALA A 267 0.56 5.45 -27.65
C ALA A 267 -0.97 5.56 -27.88
N GLY A 268 -1.61 6.64 -27.44
CA GLY A 268 -3.04 6.91 -27.62
C GLY A 268 -3.93 6.38 -26.50
N VAL A 269 -3.36 5.89 -25.39
CA VAL A 269 -4.11 5.38 -24.24
C VAL A 269 -4.64 6.52 -23.38
N ARG A 270 -5.88 6.38 -22.92
CA ARG A 270 -6.53 7.31 -22.00
C ARG A 270 -6.03 7.09 -20.56
N LEU A 271 -5.43 8.12 -19.98
CA LEU A 271 -5.13 8.18 -18.55
C LEU A 271 -6.19 9.00 -17.82
N VAL A 272 -6.73 8.47 -16.73
CA VAL A 272 -7.79 9.12 -15.94
C VAL A 272 -7.37 9.23 -14.46
N ASN A 273 -8.03 10.12 -13.71
CA ASN A 273 -7.87 10.25 -12.26
C ASN A 273 -6.42 10.49 -11.78
N ARG A 274 -5.60 11.22 -12.55
CA ARG A 274 -4.16 11.41 -12.23
C ARG A 274 -3.92 12.07 -10.87
N ASP A 275 -4.89 12.83 -10.40
CA ASP A 275 -4.90 13.53 -9.11
C ASP A 275 -5.23 12.60 -7.93
N ARG A 276 -5.61 11.34 -8.18
CA ARG A 276 -5.95 10.38 -7.12
C ARG A 276 -4.73 9.59 -6.69
N MET A 277 -4.26 9.89 -5.48
CA MET A 277 -3.09 9.28 -4.85
C MET A 277 -3.40 8.85 -3.42
N TRP A 278 -2.61 7.90 -2.92
CA TRP A 278 -2.70 7.39 -1.56
C TRP A 278 -1.32 7.39 -0.91
N HIS A 279 -1.18 8.24 0.11
CA HIS A 279 0.05 8.48 0.87
C HIS A 279 -0.25 8.39 2.35
N TYR A 280 0.71 7.90 3.12
CA TYR A 280 0.50 7.67 4.55
C TYR A 280 1.08 8.81 5.37
N THR A 281 0.39 9.18 6.44
CA THR A 281 0.80 10.23 7.39
C THR A 281 1.63 9.70 8.55
N GLU A 282 1.65 8.38 8.78
CA GLU A 282 2.47 7.74 9.82
C GLU A 282 3.82 7.20 9.27
N GLY A 283 4.47 7.97 8.39
CA GLY A 283 5.74 7.61 7.77
C GLY A 283 6.94 7.83 8.71
N LEU A 284 7.93 6.93 8.61
CA LEU A 284 9.22 6.99 9.28
C LEU A 284 10.33 6.93 8.26
N ARG A 285 11.48 7.54 8.56
CA ARG A 285 12.73 7.23 7.86
C ARG A 285 13.22 5.87 8.32
N ASN A 286 13.50 4.97 7.37
CA ASN A 286 14.02 3.66 7.71
C ASN A 286 15.46 3.80 8.24
N TRP A 287 15.75 3.22 9.42
CA TRP A 287 17.07 3.26 10.03
C TRP A 287 18.08 2.37 9.27
N ASP A 288 17.56 1.35 8.56
CA ASP A 288 18.32 0.47 7.67
C ASP A 288 17.73 0.53 6.25
N PRO A 289 18.02 1.61 5.50
CA PRO A 289 17.40 1.88 4.21
C PRO A 289 17.91 0.92 3.12
N VAL A 290 17.00 0.46 2.25
CA VAL A 290 17.31 -0.43 1.11
C VAL A 290 17.40 0.35 -0.20
N TRP A 291 16.60 1.41 -0.33
CA TRP A 291 16.60 2.34 -1.46
C TRP A 291 16.75 3.79 -0.99
N PRO A 292 17.09 4.73 -1.89
CA PRO A 292 17.18 6.14 -1.56
C PRO A 292 15.86 6.66 -0.94
N GLY A 293 15.96 7.35 0.20
CA GLY A 293 14.80 7.90 0.89
C GLY A 293 13.86 6.84 1.51
N HIS A 294 14.29 5.58 1.67
CA HIS A 294 13.45 4.49 2.17
C HIS A 294 12.68 4.88 3.43
N GLY A 295 11.35 4.97 3.28
CA GLY A 295 10.43 5.19 4.37
C GLY A 295 9.59 3.96 4.68
N ILE A 296 9.15 3.84 5.93
CA ILE A 296 8.28 2.77 6.38
C ILE A 296 7.05 3.35 7.08
N ARG A 297 5.88 2.74 6.88
CA ARG A 297 4.67 3.17 7.57
C ARG A 297 4.56 2.43 8.91
N ILE A 298 4.28 3.18 9.97
CA ILE A 298 3.72 2.61 11.19
C ILE A 298 2.28 2.21 10.89
N LEU A 299 1.91 0.96 11.17
CA LEU A 299 0.52 0.61 11.43
C LEU A 299 0.33 0.87 12.92
N PRO A 300 -0.32 1.97 13.33
CA PRO A 300 -0.55 2.22 14.75
C PRO A 300 -1.80 1.46 15.21
N GLY A 301 -1.95 1.29 16.52
CA GLY A 301 -3.26 1.12 17.12
C GLY A 301 -3.85 2.48 17.47
N PRO A 302 -5.06 2.53 18.06
CA PRO A 302 -5.76 3.79 18.32
C PRO A 302 -5.20 4.58 19.52
N SER A 303 -4.23 4.05 20.28
CA SER A 303 -3.82 4.61 21.57
C SER A 303 -2.80 5.75 21.57
N PRO A 304 -1.85 5.89 20.62
CA PRO A 304 -0.91 7.03 20.60
C PRO A 304 -1.64 8.37 20.57
N MET A 305 -1.16 9.40 21.26
CA MET A 305 -1.72 10.75 21.06
C MET A 305 -1.03 11.40 19.87
N TRP A 306 -1.82 11.93 18.93
CA TRP A 306 -1.31 12.57 17.70
C TRP A 306 -1.41 14.08 17.79
N PHE A 307 -0.30 14.76 17.55
CA PHE A 307 -0.17 16.21 17.51
C PHE A 307 0.35 16.67 16.16
N ASP A 308 -0.05 17.85 15.72
CA ASP A 308 0.58 18.55 14.60
C ASP A 308 1.97 19.10 14.99
N ALA A 309 2.65 19.74 14.04
CA ALA A 309 3.98 20.33 14.25
C ALA A 309 4.04 21.38 15.37
N LEU A 310 2.90 22.01 15.72
CA LEU A 310 2.80 23.05 16.74
C LEU A 310 2.36 22.49 18.11
N GLY A 311 2.22 21.17 18.24
CA GLY A 311 1.83 20.52 19.49
C GLY A 311 0.33 20.62 19.79
N ARG A 312 -0.51 20.90 18.79
CA ARG A 312 -1.97 20.84 18.91
C ARG A 312 -2.43 19.43 18.58
N ARG A 313 -3.25 18.83 19.44
CA ARG A 313 -3.78 17.48 19.21
C ARG A 313 -4.67 17.51 17.98
N LEU A 314 -4.49 16.54 17.08
CA LEU A 314 -5.31 16.46 15.88
C LEU A 314 -6.79 16.20 16.24
N PRO A 315 -7.73 16.84 15.52
CA PRO A 315 -9.17 16.66 15.76
C PRO A 315 -9.66 15.32 15.21
N ASP A 316 -10.87 14.89 15.57
CA ASP A 316 -11.54 13.81 14.84
C ASP A 316 -11.85 14.24 13.39
N PRO A 317 -11.76 13.31 12.40
CA PRO A 317 -11.40 11.90 12.53
C PRO A 317 -9.88 11.61 12.41
N CYS A 318 -9.01 12.62 12.52
CA CYS A 318 -7.55 12.52 12.36
C CYS A 318 -6.85 11.84 13.55
N LEU A 319 -7.32 10.65 13.92
CA LEU A 319 -6.84 9.83 15.01
C LEU A 319 -5.87 8.74 14.47
N PRO A 320 -4.93 8.24 15.29
CA PRO A 320 -3.99 7.22 14.84
C PRO A 320 -4.71 5.95 14.33
N GLY A 321 -4.43 5.55 13.09
CA GLY A 321 -5.02 4.35 12.49
C GLY A 321 -6.51 4.48 12.17
N TYR A 322 -6.99 5.69 11.85
CA TYR A 322 -8.36 5.98 11.42
C TYR A 322 -8.46 6.36 9.94
N ASP A 323 -8.23 7.62 9.59
CA ASP A 323 -8.38 8.14 8.23
C ASP A 323 -7.09 8.84 7.79
N THR A 324 -6.23 8.12 7.06
CA THR A 324 -4.92 8.65 6.67
C THR A 324 -5.03 9.81 5.67
N LEU A 325 -5.98 9.76 4.73
CA LEU A 325 -6.14 10.83 3.73
C LEU A 325 -6.89 12.03 4.28
N GLY A 326 -7.84 11.85 5.19
CA GLY A 326 -8.42 12.95 5.98
C GLY A 326 -7.35 13.65 6.82
N THR A 327 -6.48 12.87 7.47
CA THR A 327 -5.33 13.42 8.22
C THR A 327 -4.36 14.15 7.30
N LEU A 328 -4.03 13.59 6.14
CA LEU A 328 -3.16 14.22 5.16
C LEU A 328 -3.74 15.56 4.71
N ARG A 329 -5.04 15.59 4.38
CA ARG A 329 -5.74 16.83 4.02
C ARG A 329 -5.59 17.86 5.14
N HIS A 330 -5.93 17.50 6.37
CA HIS A 330 -5.84 18.40 7.52
C HIS A 330 -4.43 19.01 7.67
N LEU A 331 -3.38 18.18 7.63
CA LEU A 331 -1.99 18.64 7.77
C LEU A 331 -1.52 19.55 6.64
N ARG A 332 -2.16 19.52 5.47
CA ARG A 332 -1.71 20.21 4.26
C ARG A 332 -2.62 21.35 3.80
N THR A 333 -3.82 21.47 4.36
CA THR A 333 -4.76 22.58 4.09
C THR A 333 -4.82 23.60 5.21
N ASP A 334 -4.46 23.24 6.45
CA ASP A 334 -4.38 24.21 7.56
C ASP A 334 -3.16 25.14 7.35
N GLU A 335 -3.40 26.45 7.27
CA GLU A 335 -2.37 27.44 6.94
C GLU A 335 -1.24 27.52 7.98
N ASP A 336 -1.53 27.23 9.25
CA ASP A 336 -0.52 27.24 10.32
C ASP A 336 0.39 26.02 10.23
N ILE A 337 -0.11 24.89 9.70
CA ILE A 337 0.59 23.60 9.71
C ILE A 337 1.20 23.23 8.37
N ALA A 338 0.60 23.62 7.24
CA ALA A 338 1.08 23.33 5.90
C ALA A 338 2.57 23.72 5.64
N PRO A 339 3.15 24.73 6.30
CA PRO A 339 4.59 25.00 6.22
C PRO A 339 5.50 23.93 6.84
N TYR A 340 4.96 22.98 7.60
CA TYR A 340 5.69 21.94 8.30
C TYR A 340 5.37 20.56 7.73
N ASP A 341 6.41 19.79 7.40
CA ASP A 341 6.27 18.46 6.78
C ASP A 341 6.24 17.31 7.80
N HIS A 342 5.96 17.61 9.07
CA HIS A 342 5.97 16.61 10.13
C HIS A 342 4.81 16.76 11.10
N SER A 343 4.51 15.66 11.77
CA SER A 343 3.59 15.59 12.91
C SER A 343 4.18 14.66 13.98
N TRP A 344 3.50 14.48 15.10
CA TRP A 344 4.05 13.81 16.26
C TRP A 344 3.10 12.77 16.84
N PHE A 345 3.61 11.56 17.08
CA PHE A 345 3.04 10.69 18.10
C PHE A 345 3.72 10.91 19.44
N ILE A 346 2.93 10.96 20.51
CA ILE A 346 3.37 10.76 21.89
C ILE A 346 2.67 9.53 22.44
N LEU A 347 3.45 8.58 22.95
CA LEU A 347 2.96 7.32 23.46
C LEU A 347 3.83 6.79 24.60
N THR A 348 3.41 5.67 25.17
CA THR A 348 4.13 4.97 26.23
C THR A 348 4.82 3.73 25.69
N ARG A 349 5.82 3.21 26.41
CA ARG A 349 6.38 1.87 26.12
C ARG A 349 5.29 0.81 26.01
N LYS A 350 4.30 0.81 26.91
CA LYS A 350 3.18 -0.16 26.87
C LYS A 350 2.38 -0.10 25.57
N ILE A 351 2.24 1.09 24.96
CA ILE A 351 1.58 1.25 23.65
C ILE A 351 2.49 0.76 22.53
N VAL A 352 3.75 1.20 22.47
CA VAL A 352 4.65 0.84 21.34
C VAL A 352 4.85 -0.67 21.25
N GLU A 353 4.99 -1.34 22.40
CA GLU A 353 5.22 -2.78 22.45
C GLU A 353 4.02 -3.59 21.95
N LYS A 354 2.80 -3.05 22.11
CA LYS A 354 1.56 -3.76 21.78
C LYS A 354 0.99 -3.36 20.42
N GLU A 355 1.08 -2.08 20.08
CA GLU A 355 0.32 -1.47 19.00
C GLU A 355 1.15 -1.05 17.79
N PHE A 356 2.48 -1.04 17.84
CA PHE A 356 3.25 -0.72 16.64
C PHE A 356 3.51 -1.99 15.82
N ALA A 357 3.16 -1.91 14.55
CA ALA A 357 3.61 -2.82 13.51
C ALA A 357 4.15 -1.98 12.34
N LEU A 358 4.97 -2.58 11.49
CA LEU A 358 5.58 -1.89 10.36
C LEU A 358 5.14 -2.55 9.05
N SER A 359 4.86 -1.74 8.02
CA SER A 359 4.20 -2.19 6.78
C SER A 359 5.06 -3.00 5.80
N GLY A 360 6.35 -3.17 6.09
CA GLY A 360 7.32 -3.82 5.20
C GLY A 360 7.45 -5.31 5.49
N SER A 361 7.57 -6.14 4.46
CA SER A 361 7.82 -7.58 4.64
C SER A 361 9.13 -7.84 5.38
N GLU A 362 10.15 -7.02 5.15
CA GLU A 362 11.45 -7.04 5.80
C GLU A 362 11.37 -6.67 7.29
N GLN A 363 10.34 -5.94 7.70
CA GLN A 363 10.09 -5.57 9.10
C GLN A 363 9.24 -6.62 9.86
N ASN A 364 8.96 -7.77 9.23
CA ASN A 364 8.16 -8.84 9.83
C ASN A 364 8.80 -10.22 9.55
N PRO A 365 10.06 -10.45 9.98
CA PRO A 365 10.82 -11.64 9.61
C PRO A 365 10.16 -12.93 10.08
N ASP A 366 9.46 -12.92 11.22
CA ASP A 366 8.73 -14.06 11.76
C ASP A 366 7.62 -14.55 10.81
N ILE A 367 6.84 -13.63 10.25
CA ILE A 367 5.76 -13.94 9.29
C ILE A 367 6.33 -14.19 7.90
N THR A 368 7.27 -13.36 7.45
CA THR A 368 7.85 -13.40 6.10
C THR A 368 8.63 -14.70 5.88
N ALA A 369 9.44 -15.13 6.85
CA ALA A 369 10.17 -16.40 6.78
C ALA A 369 9.30 -17.63 7.04
N LYS A 370 7.99 -17.44 7.33
CA LYS A 370 7.05 -18.51 7.68
C LYS A 370 7.51 -19.33 8.89
N ASP A 371 8.24 -18.71 9.82
CA ASP A 371 8.79 -19.36 11.02
C ASP A 371 7.74 -19.37 12.13
N ARG A 372 7.10 -20.54 12.31
CA ARG A 372 6.07 -20.74 13.34
C ARG A 372 6.62 -20.59 14.76
N ALA A 373 7.88 -20.97 15.00
CA ALA A 373 8.49 -20.90 16.32
C ALA A 373 8.83 -19.45 16.67
N ALA A 374 9.42 -18.69 15.75
CA ALA A 374 9.65 -17.25 15.92
C ALA A 374 8.33 -16.51 16.09
N PHE A 375 7.31 -16.80 15.26
CA PHE A 375 5.99 -16.18 15.37
C PHE A 375 5.34 -16.38 16.75
N LEU A 376 5.32 -17.63 17.27
CA LEU A 376 4.78 -17.89 18.61
C LEU A 376 5.58 -17.17 19.69
N ARG A 377 6.91 -17.17 19.58
CA ARG A 377 7.81 -16.51 20.55
C ARG A 377 7.63 -15.00 20.56
N GLU A 378 7.53 -14.36 19.40
CA GLU A 378 7.52 -12.90 19.28
C GLU A 378 6.12 -12.29 19.38
N ARG A 379 5.10 -12.95 18.80
CA ARG A 379 3.74 -12.39 18.70
C ARG A 379 2.78 -12.90 19.78
N VAL A 380 3.05 -14.07 20.38
CA VAL A 380 2.12 -14.72 21.32
C VAL A 380 2.68 -14.75 22.75
N VAL A 381 3.93 -15.18 22.93
CA VAL A 381 4.55 -15.39 24.25
C VAL A 381 5.47 -14.22 24.66
N GLY A 382 5.97 -13.47 23.68
CA GLY A 382 6.98 -12.43 23.86
C GLY A 382 6.49 -11.28 24.75
N LYS A 383 7.40 -10.79 25.60
CA LYS A 383 7.24 -9.52 26.31
C LYS A 383 8.11 -8.48 25.61
N GLY A 384 7.61 -7.27 25.45
CA GLY A 384 8.32 -6.20 24.75
C GLY A 384 7.87 -6.01 23.30
N ALA A 385 8.46 -5.02 22.64
CA ALA A 385 8.17 -4.72 21.24
C ALA A 385 8.75 -5.80 20.32
N PRO A 386 8.10 -6.11 19.18
CA PRO A 386 8.71 -6.94 18.15
C PRO A 386 10.10 -6.42 17.77
N GLY A 387 11.04 -7.31 17.46
CA GLY A 387 12.45 -6.98 17.21
C GLY A 387 12.66 -5.75 16.29
N PRO A 388 11.99 -5.69 15.13
CA PRO A 388 12.05 -4.53 14.22
C PRO A 388 11.58 -3.23 14.86
N VAL A 389 10.45 -3.24 15.59
CA VAL A 389 9.95 -2.04 16.29
C VAL A 389 10.94 -1.60 17.38
N ALA A 390 11.50 -2.54 18.14
CA ALA A 390 12.52 -2.24 19.14
C ALA A 390 13.80 -1.64 18.51
N ALA A 391 14.17 -2.08 17.30
CA ALA A 391 15.28 -1.49 16.56
C ALA A 391 14.99 -0.04 16.14
N PHE A 392 13.78 0.25 15.64
CA PHE A 392 13.36 1.63 15.34
C PHE A 392 13.38 2.54 16.57
N VAL A 393 12.91 2.07 17.72
CA VAL A 393 12.95 2.86 18.97
C VAL A 393 14.39 3.16 19.41
N ARG A 394 15.34 2.27 19.10
CA ARG A 394 16.74 2.40 19.52
C ARG A 394 17.61 3.19 18.54
N GLU A 395 17.48 2.89 17.24
CA GLU A 395 18.36 3.38 16.16
C GLU A 395 17.69 4.43 15.27
N GLY A 396 16.36 4.51 15.29
CA GLY A 396 15.60 5.37 14.39
C GLY A 396 15.75 6.85 14.72
N ALA A 397 16.19 7.64 13.73
CA ALA A 397 16.39 9.08 13.87
C ALA A 397 15.12 9.87 14.24
N ASP A 398 13.95 9.28 14.03
CA ASP A 398 12.65 9.88 14.31
C ASP A 398 12.12 9.58 15.73
N PHE A 399 12.81 8.74 16.51
CA PHE A 399 12.38 8.31 17.84
C PHE A 399 13.16 9.02 18.95
N VAL A 400 12.44 9.54 19.94
CA VAL A 400 13.01 10.03 21.19
C VAL A 400 12.27 9.40 22.36
N THR A 401 13.00 9.11 23.44
CA THR A 401 12.42 8.54 24.67
C THR A 401 12.80 9.40 25.87
N ALA A 402 11.93 9.51 26.87
CA ALA A 402 12.23 10.21 28.11
C ALA A 402 11.36 9.72 29.27
N PRO A 403 11.81 9.85 30.54
CA PRO A 403 11.01 9.49 31.71
C PRO A 403 9.94 10.54 32.07
N THR A 404 10.09 11.78 31.59
CA THR A 404 9.15 12.89 31.86
C THR A 404 8.72 13.56 30.56
N LEU A 405 7.57 14.23 30.57
CA LEU A 405 7.03 14.88 29.38
C LEU A 405 7.88 16.07 28.95
N GLU A 406 8.38 16.86 29.90
CA GLU A 406 9.22 18.04 29.65
C GLU A 406 10.50 17.63 28.91
N GLN A 407 11.20 16.62 29.43
CA GLN A 407 12.39 16.08 28.77
C GLN A 407 12.06 15.43 27.42
N LEU A 408 10.87 14.87 27.25
CA LEU A 408 10.45 14.33 25.96
C LEU A 408 10.27 15.45 24.94
N VAL A 409 9.54 16.50 25.30
CA VAL A 409 9.26 17.65 24.45
C VAL A 409 10.55 18.38 24.06
N ASP A 410 11.49 18.54 25.00
CA ASP A 410 12.82 19.09 24.70
C ASP A 410 13.56 18.25 23.63
N ARG A 411 13.52 16.92 23.75
CA ARG A 411 14.14 16.02 22.76
C ARG A 411 13.41 16.04 21.42
N MET A 412 12.08 16.12 21.41
CA MET A 412 11.28 16.24 20.19
C MET A 412 11.60 17.55 19.45
N ASN A 413 11.65 18.67 20.17
CA ASN A 413 12.08 19.97 19.65
C ASN A 413 13.52 19.94 19.10
N GLY A 414 14.39 19.08 19.65
CA GLY A 414 15.74 18.86 19.13
C GLY A 414 15.81 18.15 17.78
N LEU A 415 14.73 17.52 17.30
CA LEU A 415 14.66 16.89 15.97
C LEU A 415 14.16 17.83 14.88
N THR A 416 13.89 19.10 15.20
CA THR A 416 13.34 20.10 14.27
C THR A 416 14.21 21.35 14.27
N ASP A 417 14.20 22.07 13.15
CA ASP A 417 15.01 23.30 13.02
C ASP A 417 14.55 24.41 13.98
N LYS A 418 13.30 24.33 14.44
CA LYS A 418 12.70 25.25 15.41
C LYS A 418 12.06 24.44 16.55
N PRO A 419 12.20 24.88 17.82
CA PRO A 419 11.55 24.25 18.95
C PRO A 419 10.09 24.75 19.06
N LEU A 420 9.18 24.13 18.31
CA LEU A 420 7.79 24.60 18.19
C LEU A 420 6.89 24.13 19.33
N LEU A 421 7.24 23.04 20.02
CA LEU A 421 6.39 22.41 21.02
C LEU A 421 6.56 23.08 22.39
N ASP A 422 5.44 23.45 23.01
CA ASP A 422 5.36 23.89 24.41
C ASP A 422 4.94 22.72 25.32
N ALA A 423 5.79 22.35 26.27
CA ALA A 423 5.55 21.21 27.15
C ALA A 423 4.29 21.39 28.01
N ALA A 424 3.98 22.62 28.45
CA ALA A 424 2.79 22.89 29.25
C ALA A 424 1.50 22.74 28.42
N ALA A 425 1.48 23.19 27.16
CA ALA A 425 0.36 23.01 26.25
C ALA A 425 0.12 21.55 25.89
N VAL A 426 1.18 20.78 25.62
CA VAL A 426 1.08 19.34 25.36
C VAL A 426 0.55 18.62 26.61
N ARG A 427 1.10 18.93 27.79
CA ARG A 427 0.67 18.36 29.09
C ARG A 427 -0.83 18.52 29.32
N ARG A 428 -1.37 19.74 29.18
CA ARG A 428 -2.80 20.01 29.40
C ARG A 428 -3.70 19.11 28.55
N GLN A 429 -3.33 18.88 27.29
CA GLN A 429 -4.10 18.04 26.37
C GLN A 429 -4.02 16.56 26.74
N ILE A 430 -2.85 16.06 27.13
CA ILE A 430 -2.67 14.67 27.58
C ILE A 430 -3.44 14.42 28.89
N GLU A 431 -3.32 15.31 29.87
CA GLU A 431 -4.02 15.19 31.15
C GLU A 431 -5.55 15.21 30.99
N ALA A 432 -6.08 16.07 30.10
CA ALA A 432 -7.51 16.11 29.79
C ALA A 432 -8.03 14.77 29.20
N ARG A 433 -7.24 14.11 28.35
CA ARG A 433 -7.56 12.78 27.82
C ARG A 433 -7.44 11.70 28.91
N ASP A 434 -6.38 11.77 29.72
CA ASP A 434 -6.09 10.79 30.78
C ASP A 434 -7.13 10.77 31.91
N LEU A 435 -7.75 11.92 32.21
CA LEU A 435 -8.89 12.01 33.14
C LEU A 435 -10.12 11.19 32.67
N GLN A 436 -10.25 10.91 31.37
CA GLN A 436 -11.39 10.18 30.80
C GLN A 436 -11.18 8.66 30.66
N VAL A 437 -10.02 8.14 31.08
CA VAL A 437 -9.67 6.72 30.94
C VAL A 437 -10.36 5.82 31.98
N ALA A 438 -10.56 6.31 33.21
CA ALA A 438 -10.90 5.50 34.38
C ALA A 438 -12.30 4.85 34.33
N ASN A 439 -13.26 5.50 33.68
CA ASN A 439 -14.62 4.98 33.55
C ASN A 439 -14.76 4.05 32.33
N PRO A 440 -15.79 3.19 32.23
CA PRO A 440 -16.03 2.40 31.01
C PRO A 440 -16.60 3.24 29.84
N TYR A 441 -17.10 4.46 30.09
CA TYR A 441 -17.62 5.41 29.11
C TYR A 441 -16.80 6.72 29.10
N SER A 442 -16.85 7.47 28.00
CA SER A 442 -16.03 8.68 27.77
C SER A 442 -16.71 9.54 26.70
N LYS A 443 -16.45 10.85 26.70
CA LYS A 443 -16.80 11.74 25.58
C LYS A 443 -15.63 11.99 24.63
N ASP A 444 -14.40 11.72 25.05
CA ASP A 444 -13.23 11.77 24.17
C ASP A 444 -13.32 10.67 23.09
N ALA A 445 -13.33 11.09 21.82
CA ALA A 445 -13.50 10.21 20.67
C ALA A 445 -12.40 9.14 20.57
N GLN A 446 -11.16 9.48 20.90
CA GLN A 446 -10.06 8.51 20.90
C GLN A 446 -10.27 7.44 21.96
N ILE A 447 -10.65 7.82 23.19
CA ILE A 447 -10.97 6.84 24.24
C ILE A 447 -12.14 5.94 23.84
N GLN A 448 -13.19 6.51 23.23
CA GLN A 448 -14.30 5.72 22.69
C GLN A 448 -13.79 4.72 21.63
N GLY A 449 -12.93 5.16 20.72
CA GLY A 449 -12.29 4.36 19.70
C GLY A 449 -11.46 3.20 20.25
N ILE A 450 -10.58 3.45 21.24
CA ILE A 450 -9.78 2.41 21.91
C ILE A 450 -10.69 1.37 22.56
N ARG A 451 -11.75 1.79 23.26
CA ARG A 451 -12.69 0.87 23.90
C ARG A 451 -13.48 0.06 22.87
N ASN A 452 -13.90 0.69 21.77
CA ASN A 452 -14.61 0.00 20.70
C ASN A 452 -13.72 -1.06 20.04
N ALA A 453 -12.47 -0.71 19.70
CA ALA A 453 -11.51 -1.65 19.13
C ALA A 453 -11.31 -2.88 20.05
N ARG A 454 -11.24 -2.66 21.36
CA ARG A 454 -11.11 -3.74 22.35
C ARG A 454 -12.37 -4.58 22.56
N ARG A 455 -13.53 -4.21 22.01
CA ARG A 455 -14.70 -5.13 21.98
C ARG A 455 -14.47 -6.28 21.01
N TYR A 456 -13.64 -6.07 20.00
CA TYR A 456 -13.21 -7.13 19.09
C TYR A 456 -12.10 -7.99 19.72
N LEU A 457 -12.30 -9.30 19.75
CA LEU A 457 -11.43 -10.23 20.47
C LEU A 457 -9.98 -10.20 19.96
N SER A 458 -9.79 -10.21 18.64
CA SER A 458 -8.47 -10.18 18.01
C SER A 458 -7.70 -8.93 18.41
N ASP A 459 -8.35 -7.76 18.30
CA ASP A 459 -7.74 -6.47 18.67
C ASP A 459 -7.40 -6.42 20.16
N ARG A 460 -8.32 -6.83 21.03
CA ARG A 460 -8.13 -6.82 22.49
C ARG A 460 -6.91 -7.62 22.94
N ILE A 461 -6.68 -8.77 22.31
CA ILE A 461 -5.62 -9.71 22.68
C ILE A 461 -4.30 -9.36 22.01
N SER A 462 -4.33 -9.01 20.71
CA SER A 462 -3.10 -8.95 19.91
C SER A 462 -2.65 -7.54 19.54
N ARG A 463 -3.56 -6.57 19.44
CA ARG A 463 -3.30 -5.32 18.71
C ARG A 463 -3.42 -4.04 19.51
N VAL A 464 -4.37 -3.96 20.45
CA VAL A 464 -4.73 -2.72 21.15
C VAL A 464 -4.38 -2.84 22.63
N ALA A 465 -3.57 -1.92 23.13
CA ALA A 465 -3.18 -1.86 24.53
C ALA A 465 -4.41 -1.63 25.44
N SER A 466 -4.36 -2.16 26.65
CA SER A 466 -5.38 -1.82 27.65
C SER A 466 -5.35 -0.32 27.94
N PRO A 467 -6.50 0.39 27.97
CA PRO A 467 -6.54 1.81 28.25
C PRO A 467 -5.82 2.13 29.57
N HIS A 468 -4.94 3.12 29.53
CA HIS A 468 -4.20 3.63 30.67
C HIS A 468 -3.91 5.12 30.44
N ARG A 469 -3.49 5.80 31.50
CA ARG A 469 -3.04 7.18 31.41
C ARG A 469 -1.69 7.22 30.70
N ILE A 470 -1.50 8.11 29.72
CA ILE A 470 -0.23 8.30 29.03
C ILE A 470 0.85 8.74 30.03
N LEU A 471 0.52 9.62 30.97
CA LEU A 471 1.46 10.12 31.97
C LEU A 471 1.63 9.21 33.21
N ASP A 472 1.12 7.97 33.16
CA ASP A 472 1.40 6.99 34.21
C ASP A 472 2.85 6.50 34.09
N PRO A 473 3.73 6.76 35.08
CA PRO A 473 5.13 6.32 35.03
C PRO A 473 5.28 4.80 34.89
N ALA A 474 4.30 4.02 35.38
CA ALA A 474 4.32 2.56 35.27
C ALA A 474 4.10 2.07 33.82
N ALA A 475 3.53 2.91 32.94
CA ALA A 475 3.39 2.61 31.52
C ALA A 475 4.62 3.04 30.69
N GLY A 476 5.47 3.89 31.27
CA GLY A 476 6.62 4.52 30.61
C GLY A 476 7.80 3.59 30.32
N PRO A 477 8.91 4.12 29.76
CA PRO A 477 9.13 5.54 29.47
C PRO A 477 8.18 6.09 28.39
N LEU A 478 8.09 7.42 28.31
CA LEU A 478 7.39 8.09 27.22
C LEU A 478 8.24 8.05 25.94
N ILE A 479 7.57 8.04 24.81
CA ILE A 479 8.16 7.95 23.48
C ILE A 479 7.51 9.03 22.62
N GLY A 480 8.33 9.78 21.91
CA GLY A 480 7.96 10.78 20.91
C GLY A 480 8.44 10.28 19.55
N VAL A 481 7.59 10.38 18.54
CA VAL A 481 7.90 9.90 17.18
C VAL A 481 7.59 10.99 16.18
N LYS A 482 8.62 11.44 15.44
CA LYS A 482 8.47 12.38 14.33
C LYS A 482 7.93 11.62 13.12
N LEU A 483 6.77 12.02 12.62
CA LEU A 483 6.12 11.39 11.48
C LEU A 483 6.31 12.24 10.23
N HIS A 484 6.48 11.56 9.09
CA HIS A 484 6.65 12.16 7.77
C HIS A 484 5.54 11.70 6.84
N ILE A 485 5.28 12.47 5.78
CA ILE A 485 4.43 11.99 4.68
C ILE A 485 5.22 10.96 3.87
N LEU A 486 4.66 9.76 3.75
CA LEU A 486 5.22 8.62 3.03
C LEU A 486 4.53 8.45 1.69
N THR A 487 5.25 8.67 0.60
CA THR A 487 4.76 8.37 -0.75
C THR A 487 4.57 6.86 -0.89
N ARG A 488 3.47 6.46 -1.54
CA ARG A 488 3.17 5.04 -1.68
C ARG A 488 2.52 4.65 -2.99
N LYS A 489 1.33 5.18 -3.29
CA LYS A 489 0.47 4.68 -4.36
C LYS A 489 -0.16 5.78 -5.21
N THR A 490 -0.36 5.47 -6.48
CA THR A 490 -1.35 6.13 -7.34
C THR A 490 -2.62 5.30 -7.44
N LEU A 491 -3.77 5.97 -7.33
CA LEU A 491 -5.09 5.34 -7.47
C LEU A 491 -5.65 5.52 -8.88
N GLY A 492 -5.25 6.58 -9.59
CA GLY A 492 -5.50 6.75 -11.02
C GLY A 492 -4.54 5.98 -11.92
N GLY A 493 -4.75 6.05 -13.23
CA GLY A 493 -3.87 5.44 -14.23
C GLY A 493 -4.54 5.18 -15.58
N ILE A 494 -4.03 4.18 -16.29
CA ILE A 494 -4.61 3.71 -17.57
C ILE A 494 -6.04 3.23 -17.34
N GLN A 495 -6.99 3.81 -18.08
CA GLN A 495 -8.38 3.35 -18.03
C GLN A 495 -8.51 2.00 -18.74
N THR A 496 -9.19 1.05 -18.10
CA THR A 496 -9.43 -0.28 -18.67
C THR A 496 -10.86 -0.74 -18.49
N ASP A 497 -11.36 -1.52 -19.45
CA ASP A 497 -12.61 -2.28 -19.24
C ASP A 497 -12.39 -3.50 -18.33
N LEU A 498 -13.44 -4.29 -18.05
CA LEU A 498 -13.36 -5.46 -17.16
C LEU A 498 -12.49 -6.62 -17.69
N ASP A 499 -12.16 -6.63 -18.98
CA ASP A 499 -11.20 -7.57 -19.57
C ASP A 499 -9.75 -7.01 -19.52
N SER A 500 -9.56 -5.89 -18.82
CA SER A 500 -8.29 -5.16 -18.71
C SER A 500 -7.74 -4.61 -20.03
N ARG A 501 -8.57 -4.47 -21.06
CA ARG A 501 -8.16 -3.82 -22.31
C ARG A 501 -7.96 -2.33 -22.05
N ALA A 502 -6.83 -1.78 -22.47
CA ALA A 502 -6.55 -0.36 -22.36
C ALA A 502 -7.47 0.42 -23.31
N LEU A 503 -8.08 1.49 -22.81
CA LEU A 503 -8.99 2.31 -23.60
C LEU A 503 -8.26 3.50 -24.20
N GLY A 504 -8.60 3.83 -25.45
CA GLY A 504 -8.17 5.06 -26.12
C GLY A 504 -8.97 6.27 -25.64
N ALA A 505 -8.59 7.45 -26.11
CA ALA A 505 -9.25 8.71 -25.76
C ALA A 505 -10.76 8.74 -26.10
N ASP A 506 -11.18 7.97 -27.11
CA ASP A 506 -12.57 7.81 -27.56
C ASP A 506 -13.37 6.78 -26.75
N GLY A 507 -12.76 6.16 -25.73
CA GLY A 507 -13.37 5.14 -24.89
C GLY A 507 -13.40 3.75 -25.52
N THR A 508 -12.85 3.57 -26.73
CA THR A 508 -12.75 2.27 -27.39
C THR A 508 -11.46 1.55 -26.98
N PRO A 509 -11.46 0.20 -26.91
CA PRO A 509 -10.23 -0.54 -26.65
C PRO A 509 -9.17 -0.31 -27.72
N VAL A 510 -7.93 -0.02 -27.31
CA VAL A 510 -6.76 -0.08 -28.19
C VAL A 510 -6.45 -1.55 -28.45
N GLU A 511 -6.62 -2.00 -29.69
CA GLU A 511 -6.52 -3.41 -30.03
C GLU A 511 -5.14 -3.97 -29.64
N GLY A 512 -5.14 -5.13 -28.98
CA GLY A 512 -3.90 -5.80 -28.52
C GLY A 512 -3.21 -5.14 -27.31
N LEU A 513 -3.78 -4.10 -26.71
CA LEU A 513 -3.17 -3.44 -25.54
C LEU A 513 -4.00 -3.66 -24.27
N TYR A 514 -3.32 -4.08 -23.20
CA TYR A 514 -3.90 -4.32 -21.88
C TYR A 514 -3.09 -3.62 -20.80
N ALA A 515 -3.72 -3.36 -19.65
CA ALA A 515 -3.01 -2.83 -18.48
C ALA A 515 -3.58 -3.42 -17.17
N ALA A 516 -2.70 -3.68 -16.20
CA ALA A 516 -3.11 -4.27 -14.92
C ALA A 516 -2.20 -3.84 -13.76
N GLY A 517 -2.75 -3.91 -12.54
CA GLY A 517 -2.09 -3.42 -11.33
C GLY A 517 -2.10 -1.90 -11.23
N GLU A 518 -1.17 -1.35 -10.45
CA GLU A 518 -1.17 0.07 -10.08
C GLU A 518 -1.10 1.04 -11.27
N VAL A 519 -0.45 0.65 -12.39
CA VAL A 519 -0.40 1.48 -13.62
C VAL A 519 -1.79 1.72 -14.23
N ALA A 520 -2.75 0.83 -13.96
CA ALA A 520 -4.13 0.92 -14.39
C ALA A 520 -5.07 1.38 -13.27
N GLY A 521 -4.55 2.03 -12.22
CA GLY A 521 -5.34 2.32 -11.02
C GLY A 521 -5.89 1.07 -10.33
N PHE A 522 -5.16 -0.05 -10.44
CA PHE A 522 -5.57 -1.42 -10.04
C PHE A 522 -6.75 -2.00 -10.85
N GLY A 523 -7.09 -1.35 -11.97
CA GLY A 523 -8.22 -1.62 -12.86
C GLY A 523 -9.01 -0.33 -13.10
N GLY A 524 -9.62 -0.18 -14.27
CA GLY A 524 -10.53 0.94 -14.56
C GLY A 524 -9.92 2.33 -14.50
N GLY A 525 -8.61 2.46 -14.26
CA GLY A 525 -7.94 3.73 -13.99
C GLY A 525 -8.39 4.40 -12.69
N GLY A 526 -8.93 3.65 -11.71
CA GLY A 526 -9.51 4.31 -10.55
C GLY A 526 -10.31 3.44 -9.58
N VAL A 527 -10.10 2.13 -9.50
CA VAL A 527 -10.98 1.20 -8.77
C VAL A 527 -11.28 1.61 -7.30
N HIS A 528 -10.39 2.38 -6.69
CA HIS A 528 -10.51 2.84 -5.31
C HIS A 528 -11.15 4.23 -5.16
N GLY A 529 -11.49 4.92 -6.25
CA GLY A 529 -11.91 6.32 -6.19
C GLY A 529 -10.86 7.18 -5.47
N TYR A 530 -11.31 8.03 -4.53
CA TYR A 530 -10.46 8.90 -3.74
C TYR A 530 -9.77 8.24 -2.55
N ASN A 531 -10.35 7.18 -1.96
CA ASN A 531 -9.80 6.49 -0.79
C ASN A 531 -9.90 4.97 -0.94
N ALA A 532 -8.78 4.28 -0.74
CA ALA A 532 -8.75 2.82 -0.79
C ALA A 532 -9.14 2.20 0.55
N LEU A 533 -9.82 1.06 0.51
CA LEU A 533 -9.98 0.18 1.68
C LEU A 533 -8.74 -0.69 1.86
N GLU A 534 -8.52 -1.20 3.07
CA GLU A 534 -7.26 -1.88 3.37
C GLU A 534 -7.19 -3.29 2.77
N GLY A 535 -5.99 -3.70 2.37
CA GLY A 535 -5.75 -5.02 1.75
C GLY A 535 -6.25 -5.11 0.30
N THR A 536 -6.68 -4.00 -0.30
CA THR A 536 -7.21 -3.99 -1.66
C THR A 536 -6.11 -3.97 -2.72
N PHE A 537 -4.99 -3.26 -2.49
CA PHE A 537 -3.92 -3.07 -3.48
C PHE A 537 -3.32 -4.37 -4.03
N LEU A 538 -2.85 -5.29 -3.16
CA LEU A 538 -2.32 -6.58 -3.61
C LEU A 538 -3.40 -7.39 -4.32
N GLY A 539 -4.60 -7.42 -3.77
CA GLY A 539 -5.72 -8.10 -4.38
C GLY A 539 -6.08 -7.50 -5.75
N GLY A 540 -6.00 -6.19 -5.93
CA GLY A 540 -6.25 -5.49 -7.19
C GLY A 540 -5.24 -5.89 -8.26
N CYS A 541 -3.95 -6.04 -7.87
CA CYS A 541 -2.93 -6.61 -8.76
C CYS A 541 -3.26 -8.06 -9.17
N LEU A 542 -3.69 -8.90 -8.23
CA LEU A 542 -4.10 -10.28 -8.52
C LEU A 542 -5.32 -10.32 -9.46
N PHE A 543 -6.32 -9.48 -9.20
CA PHE A 543 -7.59 -9.48 -9.91
C PHE A 543 -7.44 -8.94 -11.34
N SER A 544 -6.86 -7.75 -11.50
CA SER A 544 -6.61 -7.16 -12.83
C SER A 544 -5.57 -7.95 -13.64
N GLY A 545 -4.50 -8.45 -13.01
CA GLY A 545 -3.51 -9.29 -13.69
C GLY A 545 -4.12 -10.58 -14.23
N ARG A 546 -5.03 -11.20 -13.46
CA ARG A 546 -5.80 -12.38 -13.88
C ARG A 546 -6.72 -12.07 -15.06
N ALA A 547 -7.42 -10.94 -15.03
CA ALA A 547 -8.31 -10.52 -16.12
C ALA A 547 -7.51 -10.27 -17.41
N ALA A 548 -6.43 -9.49 -17.35
CA ALA A 548 -5.56 -9.21 -18.49
C ALA A 548 -4.98 -10.48 -19.13
N GLY A 549 -4.38 -11.37 -18.32
CA GLY A 549 -3.80 -12.61 -18.85
C GLY A 549 -4.82 -13.54 -19.50
N ARG A 550 -6.05 -13.60 -18.94
CA ARG A 550 -7.15 -14.39 -19.53
C ARG A 550 -7.69 -13.80 -20.82
N ALA A 551 -7.85 -12.48 -20.88
CA ALA A 551 -8.38 -11.81 -22.05
C ALA A 551 -7.38 -11.86 -23.21
N ALA A 552 -6.11 -11.54 -22.95
CA ALA A 552 -5.04 -11.66 -23.95
C ALA A 552 -4.91 -13.10 -24.46
N ALA A 553 -4.96 -14.11 -23.59
CA ALA A 553 -4.91 -15.51 -24.01
C ALA A 553 -6.06 -15.93 -24.96
N ARG A 554 -7.25 -15.31 -24.83
CA ARG A 554 -8.40 -15.55 -25.73
C ARG A 554 -8.22 -14.83 -27.06
N GLN A 555 -7.64 -13.63 -27.06
CA GLN A 555 -7.42 -12.86 -28.27
C GLN A 555 -6.34 -13.50 -29.15
N THR A 556 -5.26 -13.97 -28.55
CA THR A 556 -4.12 -14.57 -29.26
C THR A 556 -4.33 -16.07 -29.52
N ALA A 557 -5.58 -16.53 -29.52
CA ALA A 557 -5.93 -17.93 -29.34
C ALA A 557 -5.64 -18.83 -30.55
#